data_AF-A0A8B7NNI4-F1
#
_entry.id   AF-A0A8B7NNI4-F1
#
_cell.length_a   1.000
_cell.length_b   1.000
_cell.length_c   1.000
_cell.angle_alpha   90.00
_cell.angle_beta   90.00
_cell.angle_gamma   90.00
#
_symmetry.space_group_name_H-M   'P 1'
#
loop_
_entity.id
_entity.type
_entity.pdbx_description
1 polymer ?
#
loop_
_entity_poly.entity_id
_entity_poly.type
_entity_poly.pdbx_seq_one_letter_code
_entity_poly.pdbx_strand_id
1 'polypeptide(L)'
;MTAGTDSYQAPKTKASKLARPKICYHWTVAEVQKWFKRHCSEYYALYAHYFSEHEINGKALVGLSQSSLLRLGITNAEHRDALCRQILKLRLKADIMEMREIQMRHRITSA
;
A
#
# COMPACT_ATOMS: atom_id res chain seq x y z
N MET A 1 47.37 -16.97 15.83
CA MET A 1 47.03 -16.56 14.45
C MET A 1 45.65 -17.12 14.13
N THR A 2 44.85 -16.35 13.40
CA THR A 2 43.39 -16.27 13.42
C THR A 2 42.62 -17.43 12.78
N ALA A 3 41.35 -17.50 13.21
CA ALA A 3 40.22 -18.33 12.81
C ALA A 3 40.05 -18.67 11.31
N GLY A 4 39.37 -19.79 11.06
CA GLY A 4 38.72 -20.11 9.79
C GLY A 4 37.53 -21.05 10.02
N THR A 5 36.38 -20.50 10.42
CA THR A 5 35.10 -21.22 10.43
C THR A 5 34.50 -21.19 9.03
N ASP A 6 34.49 -22.32 8.33
CA ASP A 6 33.78 -22.48 7.06
C ASP A 6 32.28 -22.66 7.35
N SER A 7 31.48 -21.63 7.05
CA SER A 7 30.03 -21.67 7.19
C SER A 7 29.41 -21.98 5.83
N TYR A 8 28.97 -23.22 5.67
CA TYR A 8 28.20 -23.65 4.51
C TYR A 8 26.83 -22.94 4.51
N GLN A 9 26.71 -21.93 3.65
CA GLN A 9 25.47 -21.21 3.40
C GLN A 9 24.48 -22.11 2.66
N ALA A 10 23.44 -22.59 3.35
CA ALA A 10 22.34 -23.31 2.72
C ALA A 10 21.61 -22.40 1.71
N PRO A 11 21.24 -22.91 0.51
CA PRO A 11 20.53 -22.12 -0.48
C PRO A 11 19.11 -21.80 0.01
N LYS A 12 18.84 -20.51 0.25
CA LYS A 12 17.49 -19.99 0.57
C LYS A 12 16.59 -20.13 -0.66
N THR A 13 15.85 -21.23 -0.72
CA THR A 13 14.79 -21.45 -1.70
C THR A 13 13.69 -20.41 -1.49
N LYS A 14 13.61 -19.42 -2.38
CA LYS A 14 12.49 -18.48 -2.46
C LYS A 14 11.25 -19.26 -2.92
N ALA A 15 10.51 -19.81 -1.96
CA ALA A 15 9.20 -20.38 -2.21
C ALA A 15 8.27 -19.28 -2.75
N SER A 16 8.08 -19.25 -4.06
CA SER A 16 7.05 -18.49 -4.76
C SER A 16 5.67 -19.09 -4.45
N LYS A 17 5.23 -18.95 -3.19
CA LYS A 17 3.82 -19.10 -2.85
C LYS A 17 3.11 -17.91 -3.49
N LEU A 18 2.37 -18.16 -4.58
CA LEU A 18 1.34 -17.30 -5.19
C LEU A 18 1.12 -16.04 -4.35
N ALA A 19 1.87 -14.98 -4.67
CA ALA A 19 1.99 -13.83 -3.79
C ALA A 19 0.62 -13.16 -3.69
N ARG A 20 -0.10 -13.50 -2.63
CA ARG A 20 -1.39 -12.93 -2.27
C ARG A 20 -1.23 -11.41 -2.32
N PRO A 21 -2.09 -10.68 -3.04
CA PRO A 21 -1.94 -9.24 -3.17
C PRO A 21 -1.87 -8.62 -1.78
N LYS A 22 -0.76 -7.95 -1.49
CA LYS A 22 -0.54 -7.32 -0.19
C LYS A 22 -1.65 -6.30 0.05
N ILE A 23 -2.45 -6.54 1.10
CA ILE A 23 -3.55 -5.65 1.51
C ILE A 23 -3.00 -4.23 1.64
N CYS A 24 -3.72 -3.24 1.09
CA CYS A 24 -3.21 -1.88 0.98
C CYS A 24 -2.84 -1.25 2.32
N TYR A 25 -3.45 -1.69 3.42
CA TYR A 25 -3.08 -1.30 4.78
C TYR A 25 -1.59 -1.55 5.12
N HIS A 26 -0.97 -2.57 4.52
CA HIS A 26 0.43 -2.92 4.76
C HIS A 26 1.40 -2.27 3.75
N TRP A 27 0.92 -1.42 2.84
CA TRP A 27 1.79 -0.80 1.85
C TRP A 27 2.85 0.09 2.49
N THR A 28 4.07 0.00 1.97
CA THR A 28 5.16 0.94 2.24
C THR A 28 4.89 2.27 1.55
N VAL A 29 5.63 3.32 1.92
CA VAL A 29 5.57 4.63 1.25
C VAL A 29 5.84 4.48 -0.26
N ALA A 30 6.79 3.63 -0.65
CA ALA A 30 7.09 3.37 -2.06
C ALA A 30 5.92 2.69 -2.81
N GLU A 31 5.19 1.79 -2.16
CA GLU A 31 4.00 1.16 -2.74
C GLU A 31 2.85 2.17 -2.87
N VAL A 32 2.70 3.08 -1.89
CA VAL A 32 1.77 4.21 -1.98
C VAL A 32 2.12 5.14 -3.13
N GLN A 33 3.41 5.48 -3.31
CA GLN A 33 3.86 6.31 -4.44
C GLN A 33 3.53 5.66 -5.79
N LYS A 34 3.72 4.34 -5.93
CA LYS A 34 3.33 3.61 -7.14
C LYS A 34 1.83 3.65 -7.38
N TRP A 35 1.02 3.45 -6.33
CA TRP A 35 -0.43 3.58 -6.43
C TRP A 35 -0.84 4.99 -6.84
N PHE A 36 -0.24 6.01 -6.22
CA PHE A 36 -0.56 7.40 -6.47
C PHE A 36 -0.24 7.80 -7.91
N LYS A 37 0.94 7.40 -8.41
CA LYS A 37 1.34 7.61 -9.81
C LYS A 37 0.39 6.95 -10.80
N ARG A 38 -0.13 5.77 -10.47
CA ARG A 38 -1.01 5.00 -11.36
C ARG A 38 -2.45 5.50 -11.39
N HIS A 39 -2.99 5.86 -10.23
CA HIS A 39 -4.43 6.13 -10.07
C HIS A 39 -4.78 7.62 -9.97
N CYS A 40 -3.77 8.46 -9.73
CA CYS A 40 -3.90 9.91 -9.63
C CYS A 40 -2.79 10.60 -10.42
N SER A 41 -2.47 10.09 -11.62
CA SER A 41 -1.35 10.56 -12.45
C SER A 41 -1.36 12.06 -12.71
N GLU A 42 -2.56 12.64 -12.88
CA GLU A 42 -2.78 14.09 -13.11
C GLU A 42 -2.31 14.96 -11.93
N TYR A 43 -2.34 14.41 -10.71
CA TYR A 43 -1.97 15.12 -9.48
C TYR A 43 -0.62 14.67 -8.91
N TYR A 44 -0.02 13.62 -9.48
CA TYR A 44 1.21 13.03 -8.97
C TYR A 44 2.37 14.02 -8.97
N ALA A 45 2.60 14.72 -10.09
CA ALA A 45 3.67 15.70 -10.21
C ALA A 45 3.52 16.85 -9.19
N LEU A 46 2.28 17.20 -8.84
CA LEU A 46 1.98 18.29 -7.91
C LEU A 46 2.17 17.88 -6.45
N TYR A 47 1.75 16.67 -6.07
CA TYR A 47 1.61 16.33 -4.65
C TYR A 47 2.41 15.10 -4.19
N ALA A 48 3.15 14.42 -5.07
CA ALA A 48 3.90 13.22 -4.68
C ALA A 48 4.93 13.49 -3.59
N HIS A 49 5.54 14.68 -3.58
CA HIS A 49 6.51 15.07 -2.56
C HIS A 49 5.87 15.11 -1.16
N TYR A 50 4.67 15.68 -1.01
CA TYR A 50 3.94 15.67 0.26
C TYR A 50 3.70 14.25 0.81
N PHE A 51 3.39 13.29 -0.06
CA PHE A 51 3.19 11.90 0.37
C PHE A 51 4.49 11.25 0.86
N SER A 52 5.64 11.62 0.28
CA SER A 52 6.96 11.14 0.70
C SER A 52 7.43 11.81 1.98
N GLU A 53 7.32 13.14 2.07
CA GLU A 53 7.78 13.94 3.22
C GLU A 53 7.01 13.60 4.50
N HIS A 54 5.70 13.34 4.39
CA HIS A 54 4.88 12.90 5.52
C HIS A 54 4.87 11.38 5.71
N GLU A 55 5.73 10.65 5.01
CA GLU A 55 5.88 9.18 5.09
C GLU A 55 4.53 8.44 4.99
N ILE A 56 3.68 8.84 4.06
CA ILE A 56 2.34 8.29 3.90
C ILE A 56 2.43 6.83 3.44
N ASN A 57 2.31 5.92 4.41
CA ASN A 57 2.21 4.48 4.19
C ASN A 57 0.76 4.06 3.94
N GLY A 58 0.55 2.76 3.69
CA GLY A 58 -0.76 2.19 3.36
C GLY A 58 -1.85 2.46 4.39
N LYS A 59 -1.51 2.30 5.68
CA LYS A 59 -2.40 2.61 6.81
C LYS A 59 -2.78 4.09 6.84
N ALA A 60 -1.82 4.99 6.65
CA ALA A 60 -2.09 6.43 6.62
C ALA A 60 -2.94 6.81 5.39
N LEU A 61 -2.62 6.27 4.21
CA LEU A 61 -3.34 6.51 2.95
C LEU A 61 -4.84 6.21 3.09
N VAL A 62 -5.19 5.03 3.62
CA VAL A 62 -6.58 4.65 3.82
C VAL A 62 -7.24 5.42 4.97
N GLY A 63 -6.52 6.25 5.73
CA GLY A 63 -7.08 7.16 6.73
C GLY A 63 -7.25 8.61 6.23
N LEU A 64 -6.77 8.93 5.03
CA LEU A 64 -6.85 10.30 4.51
C LEU A 64 -8.31 10.72 4.27
N SER A 65 -8.61 11.94 4.70
CA SER A 65 -9.88 12.64 4.53
C SER A 65 -9.62 14.00 3.89
N GLN A 66 -10.69 14.73 3.52
CA GLN A 66 -10.61 16.11 3.04
C GLN A 66 -9.75 16.99 3.95
N SER A 67 -10.00 16.94 5.27
CA SER A 67 -9.26 17.74 6.25
C SER A 67 -7.80 17.31 6.38
N SER A 68 -7.51 16.00 6.28
CA SER A 68 -6.12 15.50 6.31
C SER A 68 -5.35 15.94 5.06
N LEU A 69 -5.95 15.89 3.88
CA LEU A 69 -5.33 16.36 2.63
C LEU A 69 -5.09 17.88 2.64
N LEU A 70 -6.01 18.65 3.23
CA LEU A 70 -5.81 20.08 3.42
C LEU A 70 -4.61 20.36 4.33
N ARG A 71 -4.51 19.66 5.47
CA ARG A 71 -3.34 19.77 6.37
C ARG A 71 -2.03 19.32 5.73
N LEU A 72 -2.09 18.43 4.76
CA LEU A 72 -0.94 17.98 3.96
C LEU A 72 -0.46 19.06 2.96
N GLY A 73 -1.18 20.16 2.80
CA GLY A 73 -0.85 21.25 1.87
C GLY A 73 -1.66 21.24 0.56
N ILE A 74 -2.60 20.32 0.38
CA ILE A 74 -3.44 20.25 -0.83
C ILE A 74 -4.65 21.18 -0.66
N THR A 75 -4.47 22.45 -0.98
CA THR A 75 -5.47 23.51 -0.74
C THR A 75 -6.58 23.60 -1.79
N ASN A 76 -6.35 23.12 -3.01
CA ASN A 76 -7.38 23.06 -4.05
C ASN A 76 -8.45 22.00 -3.71
N ALA A 77 -9.71 22.44 -3.61
CA ALA A 77 -10.83 21.59 -3.19
C ALA A 77 -11.19 20.50 -4.21
N GLU A 78 -11.15 20.81 -5.51
CA GLU A 78 -11.43 19.85 -6.58
C GLU A 78 -10.37 18.74 -6.62
N HIS A 79 -9.10 19.11 -6.41
CA HIS A 79 -8.01 18.14 -6.34
C HIS A 79 -8.21 17.21 -5.13
N ARG A 80 -8.51 17.76 -3.94
CA ARG A 80 -8.78 16.93 -2.75
C ARG A 80 -9.96 15.98 -2.98
N ASP A 81 -11.02 16.46 -3.60
CA ASP A 81 -12.20 15.65 -3.92
C ASP A 81 -11.89 14.51 -4.90
N ALA A 82 -11.11 14.79 -5.95
CA ALA A 82 -10.61 13.75 -6.85
C ALA A 82 -9.73 12.70 -6.14
N LEU A 83 -8.83 13.14 -5.26
CA LEU A 83 -7.99 12.25 -4.45
C LEU A 83 -8.83 11.40 -3.48
N CYS A 84 -9.79 12.01 -2.78
CA CYS A 84 -10.71 11.30 -1.88
C CYS A 84 -11.49 10.22 -2.63
N ARG A 85 -11.97 10.49 -3.84
CA ARG A 85 -12.63 9.47 -4.69
C ARG A 85 -11.71 8.28 -4.98
N GLN A 86 -10.44 8.53 -5.31
CA GLN A 86 -9.49 7.45 -5.60
C GLN A 86 -9.14 6.63 -4.34
N ILE A 87 -8.99 7.29 -3.19
CA ILE A 87 -8.79 6.62 -1.91
C ILE A 87 -10.01 5.76 -1.55
N LEU A 88 -11.23 6.25 -1.77
CA LEU A 88 -12.44 5.46 -1.55
C LEU A 88 -12.51 4.23 -2.45
N LYS A 89 -12.19 4.36 -3.75
CA LYS A 89 -12.09 3.21 -4.67
C LYS A 89 -11.06 2.18 -4.18
N LEU A 90 -9.93 2.63 -3.65
CA LEU A 90 -8.91 1.76 -3.09
C LEU A 90 -9.44 0.98 -1.88
N ARG A 91 -10.12 1.66 -0.93
CA ARG A 91 -10.74 1.03 0.25
C ARG A 91 -11.74 -0.05 -0.16
N LEU A 92 -12.69 0.29 -1.02
CA LEU A 92 -13.71 -0.67 -1.51
C LEU A 92 -13.07 -1.89 -2.18
N LYS A 93 -12.02 -1.68 -2.99
CA LYS A 93 -11.29 -2.78 -3.61
C LYS A 93 -10.60 -3.66 -2.56
N ALA A 94 -10.00 -3.07 -1.53
CA ALA A 94 -9.38 -3.81 -0.44
C ALA A 94 -10.41 -4.61 0.36
N ASP A 95 -11.55 -4.01 0.70
CA ASP A 95 -12.65 -4.66 1.43
C ASP A 95 -13.21 -5.87 0.65
N ILE A 96 -13.45 -5.71 -0.66
CA ILE A 96 -13.90 -6.80 -1.53
C ILE A 96 -12.86 -7.94 -1.56
N MET A 97 -11.57 -7.60 -1.63
CA MET A 97 -10.52 -8.59 -1.64
C MET A 97 -10.42 -9.31 -0.29
N GLU A 98 -10.49 -8.59 0.82
CA GLU A 98 -10.48 -9.16 2.17
C GLU A 98 -11.68 -10.09 2.40
N MET A 99 -12.88 -9.68 1.97
CA MET A 99 -14.07 -10.53 2.03
C MET A 99 -13.88 -11.85 1.27
N ARG A 100 -13.33 -11.79 0.05
CA ARG A 100 -13.03 -13.00 -0.74
C ARG A 100 -11.98 -13.87 -0.08
N GLU A 101 -11.00 -13.27 0.58
CA GLU A 101 -9.98 -14.01 1.31
C GLU A 101 -10.52 -14.72 2.55
N ILE A 102 -11.41 -14.06 3.31
CA ILE A 102 -12.10 -14.66 4.46
C ILE A 102 -12.90 -15.89 4.00
N GLN A 103 -13.67 -15.75 2.92
CA GLN A 103 -14.44 -16.85 2.33
C GLN A 103 -13.54 -18.02 1.89
N MET A 104 -12.40 -17.72 1.24
CA MET A 104 -11.45 -18.75 0.83
C MET A 104 -10.82 -19.47 2.03
N ARG A 105 -10.44 -18.75 3.09
CA ARG A 105 -9.89 -19.36 4.31
C ARG A 105 -10.88 -20.32 4.94
N HIS A 106 -12.15 -19.94 5.03
CA HIS A 106 -13.21 -20.81 5.57
C HIS A 106 -13.33 -22.10 4.73
N ARG A 107 -13.35 -21.99 3.40
CA ARG A 107 -13.44 -23.17 2.51
C ARG A 107 -12.28 -24.16 2.68
N ILE A 108 -11.07 -23.67 2.94
CA ILE A 108 -9.90 -24.54 3.16
C ILE A 108 -9.94 -25.19 4.54
N THR A 109 -10.40 -24.48 5.57
CA THR A 109 -10.46 -25.02 6.94
C THR A 109 -11.65 -25.95 7.16
N SER A 110 -12.69 -25.87 6.32
CA SER A 110 -13.87 -26.75 6.36
C SER A 110 -13.76 -27.99 5.47
N ALA A 111 -12.63 -28.21 4.79
CA ALA A 111 -12.32 -29.38 3.96
C ALA A 111 -11.25 -30.25 4.65
#